data_AF-A0A179IJS2-F1
#
_entry.id   AF-A0A179IJS2-F1
#
_cell.length_a   1.000
_cell.length_b   1.000
_cell.length_c   1.000
_cell.angle_alpha   90.00
_cell.angle_beta   90.00
_cell.angle_gamma   90.00
#
_symmetry.space_group_name_H-M   'P 1'
#
loop_
_entity.id
_entity.type
_entity.pdbx_description
1 polymer ?
#
loop_
_entity_poly.entity_id
_entity_poly.type
_entity_poly.pdbx_seq_one_letter_code
_entity_poly.pdbx_strand_id
1 'polypeptide(L)'
;KAVTFAAFLPQTFYTIDRAIQPHARQMSSNTSPSSAVASGSGSDKKQPKSRGARTLDAVGEKAGEIIKEDFGNARKVAFEAMKSRAYLYPLKGIVYFISHKSLWKPFLSRLGPILALSAGVVGSMFAFTYLPQLAVLVFVNGPFAVVSTVLLLKAGRDPMSRLGKVLRNPFDKFSLKAIVRYLLYLPLNFVPLVGTVAFVFLQGRSRGRSVHERYFQLKKWSQTQKNNWINTHVGAYTSFGLVATVLEMVPIASMFFTYTNTVGAALWAADLEAHSTSLTKETAPNLRAAADKATEKSEL
;
A
#
# COMPACT_ATOMS: atom_id res chain seq x y z
N LYS A 1 -21.59 9.72 -8.29
CA LYS A 1 -20.33 10.06 -7.58
C LYS A 1 -19.27 8.93 -7.57
N ALA A 2 -19.49 7.80 -8.26
CA ALA A 2 -18.49 6.72 -8.40
C ALA A 2 -17.56 6.85 -9.63
N VAL A 3 -17.84 7.77 -10.56
CA VAL A 3 -17.09 7.92 -11.82
C VAL A 3 -15.87 8.85 -11.67
N THR A 4 -15.79 9.63 -10.59
CA THR A 4 -14.70 10.63 -10.40
C THR A 4 -13.44 10.04 -9.72
N PHE A 5 -13.52 8.84 -9.14
CA PHE A 5 -12.37 8.23 -8.43
C PHE A 5 -11.38 7.50 -9.35
N ALA A 6 -11.79 7.17 -10.59
CA ALA A 6 -10.92 6.50 -11.55
C ALA A 6 -9.86 7.44 -12.18
N ALA A 7 -10.04 8.76 -12.07
CA ALA A 7 -9.15 9.75 -12.69
C ALA A 7 -7.87 10.04 -11.88
N PHE A 8 -7.72 9.46 -10.68
CA PHE A 8 -6.57 9.71 -9.79
C PHE A 8 -5.71 8.46 -9.52
N LEU A 9 -5.93 7.38 -10.26
CA LEU A 9 -5.02 6.23 -10.22
C LEU A 9 -3.79 6.55 -11.07
N PRO A 10 -2.57 6.52 -10.51
CA PRO A 10 -1.35 6.65 -11.30
C PRO A 10 -1.32 5.54 -12.36
N GLN A 11 -0.93 5.90 -13.59
CA GLN A 11 -0.82 5.04 -14.79
C GLN A 11 -0.16 3.67 -14.54
N THR A 12 0.60 3.53 -13.46
CA THR A 12 1.22 2.29 -12.98
C THR A 12 0.24 1.19 -12.57
N PHE A 13 -1.02 1.51 -12.20
CA PHE A 13 -1.98 0.49 -11.75
C PHE A 13 -2.61 -0.30 -12.91
N TYR A 14 -2.83 0.36 -14.06
CA TYR A 14 -3.36 -0.29 -15.27
C TYR A 14 -2.36 -1.27 -15.91
N THR A 15 -1.06 -1.05 -15.71
CA THR A 15 -0.01 -1.93 -16.25
C THR A 15 0.08 -3.25 -15.50
N ILE A 16 -0.35 -3.31 -14.24
CA ILE A 16 -0.29 -4.51 -13.40
C ILE A 16 -1.46 -5.44 -13.70
N ASP A 17 -2.65 -4.92 -13.96
CA ASP A 17 -3.84 -5.73 -14.27
C ASP A 17 -3.68 -6.49 -15.60
N ARG A 18 -2.98 -5.89 -16.57
CA ARG A 18 -2.65 -6.51 -17.86
C ARG A 18 -1.57 -7.59 -17.77
N ALA A 19 -0.78 -7.61 -16.71
CA ALA A 19 0.31 -8.58 -16.50
C ALA A 19 -0.14 -9.84 -15.75
N ILE A 20 -1.36 -9.85 -15.19
CA ILE A 20 -1.87 -10.94 -14.33
C ILE A 20 -2.85 -11.86 -15.08
N GLN A 21 -3.28 -11.54 -16.31
CA GLN A 21 -4.05 -12.46 -17.17
C GLN A 21 -3.22 -13.05 -18.31
N PRO A 22 -2.59 -14.21 -18.09
CA PRO A 22 -2.52 -15.23 -19.12
C PRO A 22 -3.13 -16.53 -18.58
N HIS A 23 -4.12 -17.08 -19.31
CA HIS A 23 -4.78 -18.40 -19.18
C HIS A 23 -6.30 -18.37 -19.01
N ALA A 24 -7.02 -17.66 -19.88
CA ALA A 24 -8.47 -17.86 -20.04
C ALA A 24 -8.94 -17.70 -21.49
N ARG A 25 -8.17 -18.19 -22.47
CA ARG A 25 -8.54 -18.08 -23.91
C ARG A 25 -8.33 -19.31 -24.77
N GLN A 26 -8.19 -20.49 -24.16
CA GLN A 26 -8.15 -21.76 -24.90
C GLN A 26 -8.99 -22.83 -24.19
N MET A 27 -10.30 -22.59 -24.07
CA MET A 27 -11.29 -23.64 -23.78
C MET A 27 -12.69 -23.10 -24.12
N SER A 28 -12.90 -22.73 -25.38
CA SER A 28 -14.23 -22.43 -25.91
C SER A 28 -14.29 -22.71 -27.41
N SER A 29 -13.85 -23.90 -27.80
CA SER A 29 -14.10 -24.45 -29.14
C SER A 29 -14.39 -25.93 -28.97
N ASN A 30 -15.65 -26.24 -28.72
CA ASN A 30 -16.37 -27.43 -29.20
C ASN A 30 -17.61 -27.60 -28.33
N THR A 31 -18.75 -27.14 -28.84
CA THR A 31 -20.01 -27.91 -28.95
C THR A 31 -21.09 -26.99 -29.49
N SER A 32 -21.44 -27.17 -30.76
CA SER A 32 -22.70 -26.68 -31.34
C SER A 32 -23.89 -27.47 -30.77
N PRO A 33 -25.11 -26.90 -30.75
CA PRO A 33 -26.28 -27.56 -30.18
C PRO A 33 -26.92 -28.49 -31.21
N SER A 34 -27.20 -29.74 -30.82
CA SER A 34 -28.04 -30.65 -31.60
C SER A 34 -29.28 -31.03 -30.78
N SER A 35 -30.42 -30.86 -31.43
CA SER A 35 -31.77 -31.23 -31.02
C SER A 35 -31.99 -32.75 -31.04
N ALA A 36 -32.65 -33.32 -30.02
CA ALA A 36 -33.67 -34.38 -30.13
C ALA A 36 -34.16 -34.80 -28.73
N VAL A 37 -35.46 -34.60 -28.41
CA VAL A 37 -36.56 -35.60 -28.38
C VAL A 37 -36.60 -36.48 -27.11
N ALA A 38 -37.79 -36.54 -26.53
CA ALA A 38 -38.19 -37.05 -25.23
C ALA A 38 -38.27 -38.59 -25.12
N SER A 39 -38.16 -39.11 -23.90
CA SER A 39 -39.23 -39.84 -23.16
C SER A 39 -38.66 -40.51 -21.90
N GLY A 40 -39.48 -40.65 -20.85
CA GLY A 40 -39.13 -41.48 -19.69
C GLY A 40 -39.69 -40.97 -18.36
N SER A 41 -40.88 -41.46 -18.01
CA SER A 41 -41.60 -41.24 -16.76
C SER A 41 -40.83 -41.72 -15.51
N GLY A 42 -40.91 -40.98 -14.40
CA GLY A 42 -40.33 -41.36 -13.12
C GLY A 42 -40.63 -40.33 -12.04
N SER A 43 -41.72 -40.58 -11.30
CA SER A 43 -42.20 -39.77 -10.18
C SER A 43 -41.21 -39.71 -9.02
N ASP A 44 -40.60 -38.55 -8.78
CA ASP A 44 -40.03 -38.24 -7.45
C ASP A 44 -40.10 -36.73 -7.18
N LYS A 45 -41.01 -36.32 -6.29
CA LYS A 45 -41.20 -34.92 -5.89
C LYS A 45 -40.13 -34.52 -4.87
N LYS A 46 -38.97 -34.08 -5.34
CA LYS A 46 -38.10 -33.14 -4.62
C LYS A 46 -38.07 -31.80 -5.36
N GLN A 47 -38.48 -30.74 -4.66
CA GLN A 47 -38.43 -29.36 -5.14
C GLN A 47 -37.04 -29.03 -5.72
N PRO A 48 -36.95 -28.43 -6.93
CA PRO A 48 -35.67 -28.04 -7.50
C PRO A 48 -35.17 -26.80 -6.75
N LYS A 49 -34.14 -26.97 -5.90
CA LYS A 49 -33.36 -25.82 -5.41
C LYS A 49 -32.88 -25.00 -6.62
N SER A 50 -33.33 -23.75 -6.66
CA SER A 50 -33.09 -22.80 -7.74
C SER A 50 -31.60 -22.75 -8.08
N ARG A 51 -31.27 -22.63 -9.37
CA ARG A 51 -29.89 -22.55 -9.88
C ARG A 51 -29.05 -21.48 -9.14
N GLY A 52 -29.71 -20.41 -8.69
CA GLY A 52 -29.15 -19.34 -7.87
C GLY A 52 -28.69 -19.77 -6.47
N ALA A 53 -29.38 -20.69 -5.80
CA ALA A 53 -28.98 -21.19 -4.48
C ALA A 53 -27.67 -22.00 -4.57
N ARG A 54 -27.56 -22.87 -5.58
CA ARG A 54 -26.33 -23.66 -5.82
C ARG A 54 -25.13 -22.80 -6.19
N THR A 55 -25.34 -21.70 -6.92
CA THR A 55 -24.26 -20.75 -7.22
C THR A 55 -23.86 -19.92 -6.02
N LEU A 56 -24.81 -19.54 -5.14
CA LEU A 56 -24.49 -18.82 -3.91
C LEU A 56 -23.77 -19.71 -2.89
N ASP A 57 -24.16 -20.98 -2.80
CA ASP A 57 -23.50 -21.97 -1.95
C ASP A 57 -22.09 -22.27 -2.46
N ALA A 58 -21.90 -22.48 -3.78
CA ALA A 58 -20.59 -22.71 -4.38
C ALA A 58 -19.67 -21.48 -4.33
N VAL A 59 -20.23 -20.26 -4.41
CA VAL A 59 -19.47 -19.01 -4.24
C VAL A 59 -19.13 -18.78 -2.78
N GLY A 60 -20.02 -19.10 -1.84
CA GLY A 60 -19.77 -19.01 -0.40
C GLY A 60 -18.72 -20.02 0.08
N GLU A 61 -18.76 -21.23 -0.45
CA GLU A 61 -17.77 -22.28 -0.17
C GLU A 61 -16.40 -21.93 -0.77
N LYS A 62 -16.34 -21.51 -2.04
CA LYS A 62 -15.10 -21.01 -2.66
C LYS A 62 -14.57 -19.75 -1.99
N ALA A 63 -15.43 -18.81 -1.60
CA ALA A 63 -15.01 -17.62 -0.87
C ALA A 63 -14.44 -18.00 0.51
N GLY A 64 -15.07 -18.94 1.21
CA GLY A 64 -14.58 -19.45 2.49
C GLY A 64 -13.24 -20.20 2.36
N GLU A 65 -13.04 -20.93 1.26
CA GLU A 65 -11.80 -21.63 0.95
C GLU A 65 -10.67 -20.65 0.58
N ILE A 66 -10.93 -19.71 -0.32
CA ILE A 66 -9.97 -18.66 -0.74
C ILE A 66 -9.57 -17.81 0.48
N ILE A 67 -10.50 -17.43 1.36
CA ILE A 67 -10.19 -16.69 2.58
C ILE A 67 -9.28 -17.51 3.51
N LYS A 68 -9.51 -18.82 3.65
CA LYS A 68 -8.68 -19.68 4.51
C LYS A 68 -7.28 -19.89 3.92
N GLU A 69 -7.18 -20.11 2.61
CA GLU A 69 -5.91 -20.25 1.90
C GLU A 69 -5.08 -18.95 1.96
N ASP A 70 -5.71 -17.82 1.65
CA ASP A 70 -5.09 -16.50 1.71
C ASP A 70 -4.66 -16.13 3.12
N PHE A 71 -5.46 -16.46 4.14
CA PHE A 71 -5.09 -16.20 5.53
C PHE A 71 -3.89 -17.05 5.98
N GLY A 72 -3.83 -18.32 5.53
CA GLY A 72 -2.70 -19.20 5.77
C GLY A 72 -1.40 -18.69 5.12
N ASN A 73 -1.48 -18.30 3.85
CA ASN A 73 -0.35 -17.70 3.13
C ASN A 73 0.04 -16.35 3.71
N ALA A 74 -0.93 -15.50 4.08
CA ALA A 74 -0.66 -14.22 4.72
C ALA A 74 0.05 -14.39 6.06
N ARG A 75 -0.34 -15.37 6.89
CA ARG A 75 0.35 -15.68 8.14
C ARG A 75 1.79 -16.16 7.91
N LYS A 76 2.03 -17.02 6.92
CA LYS A 76 3.40 -17.47 6.56
C LYS A 76 4.26 -16.28 6.10
N VAL A 77 3.75 -15.48 5.18
CA VAL A 77 4.43 -14.28 4.68
C VAL A 77 4.68 -13.27 5.80
N ALA A 78 3.73 -13.10 6.73
CA ALA A 78 3.88 -12.23 7.89
C ALA A 78 4.94 -12.77 8.87
N PHE A 79 4.98 -14.07 9.11
CA PHE A 79 5.98 -14.70 9.97
C PHE A 79 7.38 -14.59 9.34
N GLU A 80 7.51 -14.84 8.04
CA GLU A 80 8.76 -14.65 7.28
C GLU A 80 9.19 -13.18 7.24
N ALA A 81 8.25 -12.26 7.05
CA ALA A 81 8.46 -10.83 7.14
C ALA A 81 9.07 -10.44 8.50
N MET A 82 8.47 -10.91 9.59
CA MET A 82 8.95 -10.64 10.95
C MET A 82 10.32 -11.29 11.21
N LYS A 83 10.56 -12.50 10.69
CA LYS A 83 11.84 -13.19 10.81
C LYS A 83 12.94 -12.52 9.99
N SER A 84 12.61 -11.98 8.82
CA SER A 84 13.57 -11.39 7.88
C SER A 84 14.28 -10.15 8.42
N ARG A 85 13.70 -9.48 9.44
CA ARG A 85 14.16 -8.20 10.00
C ARG A 85 14.29 -7.07 8.95
N ALA A 86 13.75 -7.28 7.74
CA ALA A 86 13.83 -6.31 6.65
C ALA A 86 13.06 -5.01 6.97
N TYR A 87 11.99 -5.10 7.76
CA TYR A 87 11.22 -3.97 8.27
C TYR A 87 12.02 -3.00 9.16
N LEU A 88 13.19 -3.40 9.69
CA LEU A 88 14.05 -2.54 10.50
C LEU A 88 14.91 -1.61 9.63
N TYR A 89 15.19 -1.98 8.38
CA TYR A 89 16.11 -1.24 7.53
C TYR A 89 15.63 0.16 7.12
N PRO A 90 14.33 0.42 6.87
CA PRO A 90 13.82 1.78 6.70
C PRO A 90 14.18 2.70 7.88
N LEU A 91 14.07 2.17 9.11
CA LEU A 91 14.43 2.90 10.33
C LEU A 91 15.95 3.05 10.49
N LYS A 92 16.72 1.99 10.23
CA LYS A 92 18.19 2.07 10.19
C LYS A 92 18.67 3.10 9.16
N GLY A 93 17.98 3.22 8.04
CA GLY A 93 18.26 4.22 7.00
C GLY A 93 18.15 5.65 7.52
N ILE A 94 17.16 5.93 8.37
CA ILE A 94 17.00 7.24 9.03
C ILE A 94 18.20 7.50 9.95
N VAL A 95 18.49 6.55 10.85
CA VAL A 95 19.60 6.68 11.82
C VAL A 95 20.93 6.86 11.09
N TYR A 96 21.18 6.06 10.05
CA TYR A 96 22.40 6.13 9.25
C TYR A 96 22.51 7.46 8.51
N PHE A 97 21.42 7.94 7.91
CA PHE A 97 21.37 9.22 7.23
C PHE A 97 21.67 10.40 8.17
N ILE A 98 21.10 10.41 9.37
CA ILE A 98 21.36 11.45 10.36
C ILE A 98 22.81 11.39 10.86
N SER A 99 23.33 10.19 11.07
CA SER A 99 24.70 9.98 11.57
C SER A 99 25.79 10.30 10.53
N HIS A 100 25.48 10.19 9.23
CA HIS A 100 26.44 10.40 8.14
C HIS A 100 26.16 11.70 7.38
N LYS A 101 26.86 12.78 7.77
CA LYS A 101 26.76 14.11 7.12
C LYS A 101 27.10 14.08 5.62
N SER A 102 27.85 13.10 5.14
CA SER A 102 28.17 12.95 3.71
C SER A 102 26.93 12.77 2.83
N LEU A 103 25.84 12.22 3.39
CA LEU A 103 24.57 12.01 2.69
C LEU A 103 23.70 13.27 2.64
N TRP A 104 24.01 14.30 3.43
CA TRP A 104 23.18 15.52 3.50
C TRP A 104 23.39 16.42 2.29
N LYS A 105 24.60 16.45 1.74
CA LYS A 105 24.91 17.22 0.52
C LYS A 105 24.00 16.83 -0.65
N PRO A 106 23.93 15.57 -1.10
CA PRO A 106 23.04 15.18 -2.19
C PRO A 106 21.55 15.39 -1.86
N PHE A 107 21.15 15.24 -0.60
CA PHE A 107 19.77 15.50 -0.16
C PHE A 107 19.40 16.98 -0.27
N LEU A 108 20.18 17.88 0.34
CA LEU A 108 19.94 19.33 0.31
C LEU A 108 20.04 19.89 -1.11
N SER A 109 20.94 19.36 -1.94
CA SER A 109 21.06 19.77 -3.35
C SER A 109 19.79 19.50 -4.16
N ARG A 110 18.97 18.50 -3.79
CA ARG A 110 17.66 18.27 -4.43
C ARG A 110 16.52 18.97 -3.70
N LEU A 111 16.64 19.18 -2.39
CA LEU A 111 15.62 19.85 -1.59
C LEU A 111 15.50 21.34 -1.94
N GLY A 112 16.62 22.03 -2.18
CA GLY A 112 16.64 23.46 -2.51
C GLY A 112 15.73 23.82 -3.69
N PRO A 113 15.90 23.21 -4.88
CA PRO A 113 15.02 23.45 -6.03
C PRO A 113 13.55 23.11 -5.78
N ILE A 114 13.26 22.02 -5.06
CA ILE A 114 11.87 21.63 -4.74
C ILE A 114 11.21 22.68 -3.85
N LEU A 115 11.92 23.14 -2.82
CA LEU A 115 11.42 24.19 -1.93
C LEU A 115 11.23 25.50 -2.70
N ALA A 116 12.19 25.89 -3.54
CA ALA A 116 12.09 27.09 -4.38
C ALA A 116 10.87 27.03 -5.32
N LEU A 117 10.64 25.89 -5.99
CA LEU A 117 9.47 25.68 -6.83
C LEU A 117 8.17 25.73 -6.01
N SER A 118 8.13 25.05 -4.86
CA SER A 118 6.94 25.05 -4.00
C SER A 118 6.61 26.45 -3.46
N ALA A 119 7.62 27.21 -3.02
CA ALA A 119 7.44 28.58 -2.54
C ALA A 119 7.04 29.51 -3.69
N GLY A 120 7.58 29.30 -4.89
CA GLY A 120 7.19 30.05 -6.08
C GLY A 120 5.72 29.81 -6.47
N VAL A 121 5.28 28.55 -6.46
CA VAL A 121 3.88 28.19 -6.76
C VAL A 121 2.93 28.68 -5.67
N VAL A 122 3.26 28.47 -4.39
CA VAL A 122 2.42 28.92 -3.27
C VAL A 122 2.36 30.45 -3.24
N GLY A 123 3.50 31.12 -3.44
CA GLY A 123 3.57 32.58 -3.51
C GLY A 123 2.79 33.14 -4.68
N SER A 124 2.88 32.52 -5.86
CA SER A 124 2.10 32.95 -7.03
C SER A 124 0.60 32.69 -6.84
N MET A 125 0.20 31.51 -6.35
CA MET A 125 -1.19 31.21 -6.02
C MET A 125 -1.73 32.19 -4.98
N PHE A 126 -0.95 32.54 -3.96
CA PHE A 126 -1.35 33.53 -2.96
C PHE A 126 -1.53 34.93 -3.59
N ALA A 127 -0.56 35.38 -4.39
CA ALA A 127 -0.61 36.69 -5.01
C ALA A 127 -1.75 36.83 -6.04
N PHE A 128 -1.98 35.81 -6.86
CA PHE A 128 -2.95 35.86 -7.96
C PHE A 128 -4.34 35.34 -7.61
N THR A 129 -4.46 34.43 -6.65
CA THR A 129 -5.76 33.89 -6.24
C THR A 129 -6.21 34.50 -4.93
N TYR A 130 -5.38 34.48 -3.89
CA TYR A 130 -5.81 34.93 -2.56
C TYR A 130 -5.93 36.45 -2.43
N LEU A 131 -4.97 37.24 -2.95
CA LEU A 131 -5.07 38.71 -2.86
C LEU A 131 -6.28 39.28 -3.63
N PRO A 132 -6.60 38.84 -4.87
CA PRO A 132 -7.81 39.30 -5.54
C PRO A 132 -9.08 38.83 -4.84
N GLN A 133 -9.12 37.61 -4.30
CA GLN A 133 -10.23 37.14 -3.46
C GLN A 133 -10.44 38.05 -2.24
N LEU A 134 -9.35 38.42 -1.57
CA LEU A 134 -9.38 39.34 -0.43
C LEU A 134 -9.84 40.74 -0.84
N ALA A 135 -9.33 41.26 -1.96
CA ALA A 135 -9.67 42.59 -2.47
C ALA A 135 -11.17 42.70 -2.80
N VAL A 136 -11.73 41.69 -3.48
CA VAL A 136 -13.18 41.63 -3.75
C VAL A 136 -13.99 41.57 -2.45
N LEU A 137 -13.55 40.75 -1.49
CA LEU A 137 -14.24 40.63 -0.20
C LEU A 137 -14.26 41.96 0.58
N VAL A 138 -13.11 42.65 0.62
CA VAL A 138 -12.96 43.96 1.27
C VAL A 138 -13.76 45.04 0.53
N PHE A 139 -13.79 45.00 -0.80
CA PHE A 139 -14.54 45.95 -1.61
C PHE A 139 -16.06 45.79 -1.44
N VAL A 140 -16.57 44.55 -1.46
CA VAL A 140 -18.01 44.26 -1.37
C VAL A 140 -18.57 44.42 0.03
N ASN A 141 -17.80 44.08 1.08
CA ASN A 141 -18.29 44.08 2.47
C ASN A 141 -17.72 45.23 3.33
N GLY A 142 -16.87 46.08 2.75
CA GLY A 142 -16.15 47.14 3.46
C GLY A 142 -15.01 46.61 4.36
N PRO A 143 -14.03 47.47 4.70
CA PRO A 143 -12.85 47.08 5.49
C PRO A 143 -13.20 46.65 6.93
N PHE A 144 -14.32 47.11 7.48
CA PHE A 144 -14.79 46.74 8.82
C PHE A 144 -15.29 45.30 8.93
N ALA A 145 -15.67 44.63 7.83
CA ALA A 145 -16.10 43.23 7.86
C ALA A 145 -14.95 42.26 8.15
N VAL A 146 -13.74 42.55 7.68
CA VAL A 146 -12.54 41.73 7.96
C VAL A 146 -12.08 41.94 9.40
N VAL A 147 -12.11 43.20 9.88
CA VAL A 147 -11.77 43.52 11.28
C VAL A 147 -12.79 42.92 12.24
N SER A 148 -14.10 42.97 11.92
CA SER A 148 -15.14 42.38 12.77
C SER A 148 -15.12 40.86 12.75
N THR A 149 -14.80 40.20 11.62
CA THR A 149 -14.66 38.73 11.57
C THR A 149 -13.41 38.25 12.31
N VAL A 150 -12.28 38.94 12.19
CA VAL A 150 -11.05 38.64 12.95
C VAL A 150 -11.23 38.95 14.44
N LEU A 151 -11.89 40.06 14.79
CA LEU A 151 -12.25 40.38 16.16
C LEU A 151 -13.28 39.41 16.73
N LEU A 152 -14.29 38.96 15.97
CA LEU A 152 -15.24 37.93 16.40
C LEU A 152 -14.56 36.57 16.60
N LEU A 153 -13.56 36.25 15.77
CA LEU A 153 -12.72 35.06 15.95
C LEU A 153 -11.91 35.11 17.26
N LYS A 154 -11.54 36.32 17.72
CA LYS A 154 -10.74 36.55 18.94
C LYS A 154 -11.58 36.86 20.19
N ALA A 155 -12.75 37.48 20.04
CA ALA A 155 -13.65 37.94 21.08
C ALA A 155 -14.76 36.90 21.36
N GLY A 156 -14.41 35.62 21.32
CA GLY A 156 -15.32 34.50 21.52
C GLY A 156 -15.80 34.35 22.97
N ARG A 157 -16.60 35.30 23.48
CA ARG A 157 -17.35 35.11 24.75
C ARG A 157 -18.81 34.72 24.56
N ASP A 158 -19.38 34.94 23.38
CA ASP A 158 -20.74 34.50 23.03
C ASP A 158 -20.88 33.21 22.18
N PRO A 159 -19.80 32.56 21.66
CA PRO A 159 -19.92 31.23 21.07
C PRO A 159 -20.29 30.17 22.10
N MET A 160 -19.76 30.23 23.33
CA MET A 160 -19.93 29.17 24.33
C MET A 160 -21.39 29.04 24.82
N SER A 161 -22.08 30.16 24.94
CA SER A 161 -23.50 30.25 25.33
C SER A 161 -24.44 29.72 24.23
N ARG A 162 -24.06 29.92 22.96
CA ARG A 162 -24.77 29.36 21.79
C ARG A 162 -24.43 27.90 21.55
N LEU A 163 -23.18 27.50 21.82
CA LEU A 163 -22.75 26.11 21.86
C LEU A 163 -23.55 25.33 22.91
N GLY A 164 -23.81 25.87 24.10
CA GLY A 164 -24.62 25.19 25.11
C GLY A 164 -26.07 24.89 24.66
N LYS A 165 -26.68 25.80 23.90
CA LYS A 165 -28.03 25.62 23.35
C LYS A 165 -28.05 24.69 22.13
N VAL A 166 -27.03 24.76 21.28
CA VAL A 166 -26.86 23.88 20.11
C VAL A 166 -26.34 22.49 20.51
N LEU A 167 -25.65 22.33 21.65
CA LEU A 167 -25.24 21.05 22.21
C LEU A 167 -26.41 20.33 22.88
N ARG A 168 -27.43 21.00 23.43
CA ARG A 168 -28.57 20.31 24.06
C ARG A 168 -29.51 19.63 23.03
N ASN A 169 -29.79 20.28 21.90
CA ASN A 169 -30.65 19.73 20.83
C ASN A 169 -30.16 18.44 20.08
N PRO A 170 -28.86 18.10 20.02
CA PRO A 170 -28.39 16.83 19.46
C PRO A 170 -28.52 15.64 20.41
N PHE A 171 -28.63 15.84 21.73
CA PHE A 171 -28.82 14.73 22.68
C PHE A 171 -30.26 14.20 22.72
N ASP A 172 -31.26 15.02 22.36
CA ASP A 172 -32.65 14.53 22.22
C ASP A 172 -32.85 13.60 21.00
N LYS A 173 -31.83 13.44 20.15
CA LYS A 173 -31.85 12.54 18.98
C LYS A 173 -31.31 11.14 19.27
N PHE A 174 -30.91 10.82 20.51
CA PHE A 174 -30.49 9.46 20.93
C PHE A 174 -31.67 8.48 21.09
N SER A 175 -32.58 8.46 20.12
CA SER A 175 -33.58 7.41 20.01
C SER A 175 -32.91 6.09 19.60
N LEU A 176 -33.44 4.94 20.05
CA LEU A 176 -33.01 3.59 19.62
C LEU A 176 -32.89 3.46 18.09
N LYS A 177 -33.71 4.21 17.34
CA LYS A 177 -33.67 4.28 15.87
C LYS A 177 -32.40 4.95 15.32
N ALA A 178 -31.83 5.92 16.04
CA ALA A 178 -30.55 6.55 15.71
C ALA A 178 -29.37 5.63 16.02
N ILE A 179 -29.44 4.84 17.10
CA ILE A 179 -28.44 3.83 17.44
C ILE A 179 -28.39 2.73 16.37
N VAL A 180 -29.54 2.20 15.95
CA VAL A 180 -29.63 1.21 14.86
C VAL A 180 -29.09 1.79 13.55
N ARG A 181 -29.43 3.03 13.22
CA ARG A 181 -28.93 3.74 12.03
C ARG A 181 -27.42 3.98 12.10
N TYR A 182 -26.88 4.33 13.27
CA TYR A 182 -25.45 4.51 13.48
C TYR A 182 -24.70 3.17 13.37
N LEU A 183 -25.23 2.09 13.94
CA LEU A 183 -24.74 0.72 13.74
C LEU A 183 -24.76 0.30 12.26
N LEU A 184 -25.75 0.77 11.48
CA LEU A 184 -25.81 0.54 10.03
C LEU A 184 -24.79 1.37 9.24
N TYR A 185 -24.52 2.63 9.65
CA TYR A 185 -23.53 3.50 9.00
C TYR A 185 -22.09 3.25 9.48
N LEU A 186 -21.91 2.59 10.61
CA LEU A 186 -20.61 2.29 11.18
C LEU A 186 -19.77 1.47 10.18
N PRO A 187 -20.24 0.34 9.62
CA PRO A 187 -19.57 -0.37 8.52
C PRO A 187 -19.30 0.51 7.29
N LEU A 188 -20.17 1.48 6.99
CA LEU A 188 -20.04 2.35 5.83
C LEU A 188 -18.91 3.39 5.98
N ASN A 189 -18.63 3.85 7.21
CA ASN A 189 -17.48 4.72 7.52
C ASN A 189 -16.16 3.95 7.63
N PHE A 190 -16.18 2.61 7.70
CA PHE A 190 -14.97 1.80 7.61
C PHE A 190 -14.42 1.71 6.18
N VAL A 191 -15.19 2.08 5.15
CA VAL A 191 -14.73 1.98 3.75
C VAL A 191 -13.48 2.82 3.48
N PRO A 192 -13.38 4.11 3.89
CA PRO A 192 -12.13 4.87 3.79
C PRO A 192 -10.98 4.24 4.58
N LEU A 193 -11.23 3.74 5.80
CA LEU A 193 -10.19 3.18 6.66
C LEU A 193 -9.62 1.87 6.11
N VAL A 194 -10.49 0.93 5.71
CA VAL A 194 -10.12 -0.33 5.05
C VAL A 194 -9.45 -0.05 3.71
N GLY A 195 -9.95 0.94 2.97
CA GLY A 195 -9.34 1.39 1.71
C GLY A 195 -7.92 1.90 1.88
N THR A 196 -7.64 2.72 2.91
CA THR A 196 -6.29 3.20 3.21
C THR A 196 -5.36 2.07 3.63
N VAL A 197 -5.82 1.16 4.50
CA VAL A 197 -5.00 0.00 4.93
C VAL A 197 -4.67 -0.91 3.74
N ALA A 198 -5.67 -1.23 2.90
CA ALA A 198 -5.47 -2.01 1.69
C ALA A 198 -4.54 -1.30 0.70
N PHE A 199 -4.70 0.02 0.52
CA PHE A 199 -3.84 0.83 -0.33
C PHE A 199 -2.39 0.80 0.15
N VAL A 200 -2.13 1.04 1.44
CA VAL A 200 -0.78 0.94 2.03
C VAL A 200 -0.21 -0.45 1.84
N PHE A 201 -1.03 -1.50 2.00
CA PHE A 201 -0.59 -2.86 1.81
C PHE A 201 -0.17 -3.17 0.36
N LEU A 202 -1.03 -2.85 -0.59
CA LEU A 202 -0.78 -3.07 -2.02
C LEU A 202 0.40 -2.21 -2.51
N GLN A 203 0.45 -0.95 -2.09
CA GLN A 203 1.52 -0.03 -2.44
C GLN A 203 2.85 -0.46 -1.80
N GLY A 204 2.84 -0.83 -0.52
CA GLY A 204 4.01 -1.34 0.20
C GLY A 204 4.56 -2.61 -0.43
N ARG A 205 3.69 -3.59 -0.76
CA ARG A 205 4.11 -4.81 -1.48
C ARG A 205 4.72 -4.51 -2.84
N SER A 206 4.19 -3.53 -3.57
CA SER A 206 4.73 -3.14 -4.88
C SER A 206 6.09 -2.43 -4.73
N ARG A 207 6.17 -1.44 -3.83
CA ARG A 207 7.36 -0.62 -3.55
C ARG A 207 8.50 -1.45 -2.97
N GLY A 208 8.19 -2.47 -2.17
CA GLY A 208 9.16 -3.44 -1.69
C GLY A 208 9.93 -4.10 -2.83
N ARG A 209 9.25 -4.55 -3.89
CA ARG A 209 9.89 -5.27 -5.01
C ARG A 209 10.84 -4.40 -5.83
N SER A 210 10.62 -3.09 -5.89
CA SER A 210 11.48 -2.17 -6.64
C SER A 210 12.69 -1.68 -5.84
N VAL A 211 12.76 -1.96 -4.54
CA VAL A 211 13.75 -1.33 -3.66
C VAL A 211 15.21 -1.70 -3.98
N HIS A 212 15.43 -2.90 -4.52
CA HIS A 212 16.76 -3.41 -4.89
C HIS A 212 17.04 -3.38 -6.39
N GLU A 213 16.31 -2.59 -7.18
CA GLU A 213 16.52 -2.50 -8.64
C GLU A 213 17.98 -2.28 -9.00
N ARG A 214 18.63 -1.28 -8.36
CA ARG A 214 20.03 -0.95 -8.63
C ARG A 214 20.99 -2.06 -8.21
N TYR A 215 20.71 -2.75 -7.10
CA TYR A 215 21.50 -3.90 -6.65
C TYR A 215 21.44 -5.04 -7.67
N PHE A 216 20.24 -5.39 -8.16
CA PHE A 216 20.09 -6.43 -9.18
C PHE A 216 20.71 -6.05 -10.52
N GLN A 217 20.65 -4.77 -10.91
CA GLN A 217 21.34 -4.26 -12.08
C GLN A 217 22.85 -4.43 -11.97
N LEU A 218 23.44 -4.12 -10.82
CA LEU A 218 24.87 -4.28 -10.58
C LEU A 218 25.29 -5.77 -10.60
N LYS A 219 24.41 -6.67 -10.14
CA LYS A 219 24.59 -8.12 -10.28
C LYS A 219 24.36 -8.65 -11.70
N LYS A 220 23.90 -7.82 -12.63
CA LYS A 220 23.52 -8.20 -14.01
C LYS A 220 22.47 -9.34 -14.05
N TRP A 221 21.55 -9.37 -13.09
CA TRP A 221 20.48 -10.36 -13.08
C TRP A 221 19.43 -10.07 -14.15
N SER A 222 18.96 -11.12 -14.83
CA SER A 222 17.80 -11.03 -15.72
C SER A 222 16.51 -10.77 -14.94
N GLN A 223 15.48 -10.26 -15.61
CA GLN A 223 14.18 -10.02 -14.96
C GLN A 223 13.58 -11.30 -14.38
N THR A 224 13.82 -12.45 -15.00
CA THR A 224 13.38 -13.75 -14.51
C THR A 224 14.10 -14.13 -13.21
N GLN A 225 15.41 -13.93 -13.14
CA GLN A 225 16.21 -14.19 -11.93
C GLN A 225 15.78 -13.28 -10.78
N LYS A 226 15.61 -11.98 -11.06
CA LYS A 226 15.09 -11.01 -10.10
C LYS A 226 13.70 -11.39 -9.58
N ASN A 227 12.77 -11.72 -10.47
CA ASN A 227 11.41 -12.08 -10.07
C ASN A 227 11.40 -13.35 -9.22
N ASN A 228 12.20 -14.36 -9.59
CA ASN A 228 12.34 -15.57 -8.80
C ASN A 228 12.88 -15.25 -7.40
N TRP A 229 13.98 -14.50 -7.32
CA TRP A 229 14.55 -14.07 -6.04
C TRP A 229 13.57 -13.32 -5.15
N ILE A 230 12.85 -12.34 -5.72
CA ILE A 230 11.86 -11.53 -4.99
C ILE A 230 10.71 -12.42 -4.52
N ASN A 231 10.26 -13.37 -5.35
CA ASN A 231 9.19 -14.31 -5.00
C ASN A 231 9.59 -15.22 -3.83
N THR A 232 10.85 -15.64 -3.76
CA THR A 232 11.39 -16.39 -2.62
C THR A 232 11.50 -15.54 -1.35
N HIS A 233 11.65 -14.22 -1.47
CA HIS A 233 11.84 -13.29 -0.34
C HIS A 233 10.67 -12.32 -0.17
N VAL A 234 9.45 -12.72 -0.56
CA VAL A 234 8.26 -11.86 -0.55
C VAL A 234 8.02 -11.26 0.83
N GLY A 235 8.20 -12.01 1.92
CA GLY A 235 8.04 -11.50 3.29
C GLY A 235 8.98 -10.33 3.59
N ALA A 236 10.26 -10.48 3.27
CA ALA A 236 11.26 -9.44 3.50
C ALA A 236 10.95 -8.16 2.72
N TYR A 237 10.74 -8.28 1.40
CA TYR A 237 10.42 -7.14 0.54
C TYR A 237 9.10 -6.47 0.92
N THR A 238 8.07 -7.24 1.26
CA THR A 238 6.78 -6.69 1.68
C THR A 238 6.91 -5.93 2.99
N SER A 239 7.61 -6.48 3.97
CA SER A 239 7.78 -5.84 5.29
C SER A 239 8.59 -4.54 5.22
N PHE A 240 9.66 -4.54 4.42
CA PHE A 240 10.40 -3.32 4.11
C PHE A 240 9.49 -2.28 3.46
N GLY A 241 8.76 -2.68 2.42
CA GLY A 241 7.89 -1.80 1.65
C GLY A 241 6.74 -1.22 2.47
N LEU A 242 6.15 -2.01 3.38
CA LEU A 242 5.11 -1.53 4.30
C LEU A 242 5.62 -0.43 5.22
N VAL A 243 6.75 -0.66 5.91
CA VAL A 243 7.31 0.34 6.83
C VAL A 243 7.76 1.59 6.05
N ALA A 244 8.38 1.41 4.89
CA ALA A 244 8.78 2.51 4.02
C ALA A 244 7.58 3.36 3.59
N THR A 245 6.48 2.73 3.16
CA THR A 245 5.24 3.43 2.77
C THR A 245 4.63 4.16 3.97
N VAL A 246 4.57 3.54 5.15
CA VAL A 246 4.05 4.19 6.38
C VAL A 246 4.85 5.42 6.75
N LEU A 247 6.19 5.36 6.68
CA LEU A 247 7.04 6.53 6.90
C LEU A 247 6.76 7.66 5.91
N GLU A 248 6.54 7.31 4.64
CA GLU A 248 6.23 8.28 3.57
C GLU A 248 4.80 8.85 3.64
N MET A 249 3.92 8.35 4.51
CA MET A 249 2.58 8.92 4.69
C MET A 249 2.58 10.29 5.38
N VAL A 250 3.67 10.66 6.06
CA VAL A 250 3.78 11.97 6.72
C VAL A 250 3.96 13.05 5.64
N PRO A 251 2.97 13.95 5.43
CA PRO A 251 3.11 15.04 4.47
C PRO A 251 4.31 15.91 4.85
N ILE A 252 4.97 16.53 3.85
CA ILE A 252 6.19 17.35 4.01
C ILE A 252 7.44 16.52 4.34
N ALA A 253 7.37 15.59 5.30
CA ALA A 253 8.49 14.70 5.66
C ALA A 253 8.68 13.53 4.67
N SER A 254 7.70 13.27 3.79
CA SER A 254 7.74 12.18 2.80
C SER A 254 8.98 12.21 1.91
N MET A 255 9.47 13.40 1.54
CA MET A 255 10.70 13.53 0.75
C MET A 255 11.93 13.08 1.54
N PHE A 256 12.04 13.50 2.81
CA PHE A 256 13.09 13.03 3.70
C PHE A 256 13.05 11.51 3.84
N PHE A 257 11.86 10.95 4.13
CA PHE A 257 11.71 9.52 4.29
C PHE A 257 11.97 8.73 3.00
N THR A 258 11.66 9.27 1.83
CA THR A 258 12.02 8.64 0.55
C THR A 258 13.54 8.46 0.40
N TYR A 259 14.33 9.47 0.81
CA TYR A 259 15.79 9.36 0.81
C TYR A 259 16.29 8.37 1.85
N THR A 260 15.79 8.44 3.08
CA THR A 260 16.23 7.52 4.14
C THR A 260 15.82 6.07 3.86
N ASN A 261 14.66 5.85 3.22
CA ASN A 261 14.24 4.54 2.75
C ASN A 261 15.20 4.01 1.68
N THR A 262 15.66 4.86 0.76
CA THR A 262 16.67 4.47 -0.25
C THR A 262 18.01 4.11 0.41
N VAL A 263 18.44 4.86 1.44
CA VAL A 263 19.63 4.53 2.23
C VAL A 263 19.45 3.21 2.98
N GLY A 264 18.29 3.00 3.60
CA GLY A 264 17.94 1.75 4.28
C GLY A 264 17.97 0.54 3.33
N ALA A 265 17.49 0.71 2.09
CA ALA A 265 17.59 -0.30 1.05
C ALA A 265 19.04 -0.60 0.66
N ALA A 266 19.87 0.43 0.53
CA ALA A 266 21.30 0.25 0.22
C ALA A 266 22.02 -0.49 1.36
N LEU A 267 21.72 -0.17 2.62
CA LEU A 267 22.23 -0.90 3.79
C LEU A 267 21.77 -2.36 3.78
N TRP A 268 20.51 -2.61 3.45
CA TRP A 268 20.00 -3.97 3.35
C TRP A 268 20.67 -4.75 2.22
N ALA A 269 20.87 -4.15 1.05
CA ALA A 269 21.59 -4.76 -0.06
C ALA A 269 23.06 -5.06 0.31
N ALA A 270 23.73 -4.15 1.02
CA ALA A 270 25.10 -4.35 1.50
C ALA A 270 25.18 -5.52 2.49
N ASP A 271 24.25 -5.59 3.45
CA ASP A 271 24.19 -6.70 4.41
C ASP A 271 23.90 -8.03 3.69
N LEU A 272 22.98 -8.04 2.71
CA LEU A 272 22.67 -9.24 1.93
C LEU A 272 23.89 -9.78 1.16
N GLU A 273 24.72 -8.89 0.62
CA GLU A 273 25.96 -9.26 -0.06
C GLU A 273 27.02 -9.79 0.90
N ALA A 274 27.16 -9.15 2.06
CA ALA A 274 28.11 -9.56 3.10
C ALA A 274 27.80 -10.98 3.61
N HIS A 275 26.53 -11.30 3.87
CA HIS A 275 26.10 -12.64 4.28
C HIS A 275 26.30 -13.69 3.19
N SER A 276 26.09 -13.32 1.92
CA SER A 276 26.31 -14.24 0.79
C SER A 276 27.81 -14.55 0.62
N THR A 277 28.67 -13.56 0.85
CA THR A 277 30.13 -13.69 0.79
C THR A 277 30.69 -14.51 1.95
N SER A 278 30.13 -14.40 3.17
CA SER A 278 30.59 -15.21 4.30
C SER A 278 30.27 -16.70 4.11
N LEU A 279 29.06 -17.03 3.64
CA LEU A 279 28.65 -18.41 3.37
C LEU A 279 29.52 -19.11 2.31
N THR A 280 29.88 -18.40 1.25
CA THR A 280 30.78 -18.93 0.21
C THR A 280 32.19 -19.19 0.74
N LYS A 281 32.70 -18.31 1.60
CA LYS A 281 34.02 -18.49 2.25
C LYS A 281 34.08 -19.66 3.23
N GLU A 282 32.98 -19.98 3.92
CA GLU A 282 32.92 -21.12 4.85
C GLU A 282 32.66 -22.46 4.13
N THR A 283 31.92 -22.45 3.02
CA THR A 283 31.61 -23.68 2.27
C THR A 283 32.81 -24.16 1.43
N ALA A 284 33.57 -23.25 0.83
CA ALA A 284 34.71 -23.58 -0.02
C ALA A 284 35.80 -24.45 0.65
N PRO A 285 36.28 -24.17 1.88
CA PRO A 285 37.27 -25.01 2.55
C PRO A 285 36.71 -26.37 2.98
N ASN A 286 35.43 -26.43 3.38
CA ASN A 286 34.79 -27.70 3.73
C ASN A 286 34.60 -28.61 2.51
N LEU A 287 34.26 -28.04 1.35
CA LEU A 287 34.18 -28.78 0.09
C LEU A 287 35.55 -29.26 -0.40
N ARG A 288 36.60 -28.45 -0.23
CA ARG A 288 37.99 -28.86 -0.53
C ARG A 288 38.46 -29.97 0.39
N ALA A 289 38.29 -29.82 1.70
CA ALA A 289 38.66 -30.85 2.67
C ALA A 289 37.86 -32.16 2.48
N ALA A 290 36.61 -32.08 2.03
CA ALA A 290 35.82 -33.26 1.66
C ALA A 290 36.30 -33.92 0.35
N ALA A 291 36.73 -33.12 -0.64
CA ALA A 291 37.31 -33.61 -1.87
C ALA A 291 38.66 -34.32 -1.62
N ASP A 292 39.55 -33.71 -0.83
CA ASP A 292 40.87 -34.26 -0.49
C ASP A 292 40.74 -35.61 0.25
N LYS A 293 39.78 -35.72 1.18
CA LYS A 293 39.46 -36.99 1.86
C LYS A 293 38.87 -38.06 0.94
N ALA A 294 38.14 -37.65 -0.11
CA ALA A 294 37.57 -38.59 -1.07
C ALA A 294 38.64 -39.14 -2.02
N THR A 295 39.62 -38.31 -2.41
CA THR A 295 40.80 -38.75 -3.18
C THR A 295 41.70 -39.68 -2.36
N GLU A 296 41.97 -39.37 -1.08
CA GLU A 296 42.78 -40.22 -0.21
C GLU A 296 42.15 -41.62 0.01
N LYS A 297 40.81 -41.69 0.10
CA LYS A 297 40.08 -42.96 0.20
C LYS A 297 40.05 -43.78 -1.08
N SER A 298 40.32 -43.20 -2.23
CA SER A 298 40.35 -43.90 -3.52
C SER A 298 41.72 -44.45 -3.89
N GLU A 299 42.76 -44.04 -3.16
CA GLU A 299 44.15 -44.51 -3.33
C GLU A 299 44.53 -45.65 -2.35
N LEU A 300 43.62 -46.02 -1.44
CA LEU A 300 43.72 -47.18 -0.51
C LEU A 300 42.87 -48.35 -1.00
#